data_AF-A0A167EJB8-F1
#
_entry.id   AF-A0A167EJB8-F1
#
_cell.length_a   1.000
_cell.length_b   1.000
_cell.length_c   1.000
_cell.angle_alpha   90.00
_cell.angle_beta   90.00
_cell.angle_gamma   90.00
#
_symmetry.space_group_name_H-M   'P 1'
#
loop_
_entity.id
_entity.type
_entity.pdbx_description
1 polymer ?
#
loop_
_entity_poly.entity_id
_entity_poly.type
_entity_poly.pdbx_seq_one_letter_code
_entity_poly.pdbx_strand_id
1 'polypeptide(L)'
;MFRLATRSTRVMGLTGRRMASTEVAPVYQNKRFVPNEAKAKEFQETYEHTKEHANSTFGLWKNISIWVCVPALIASGINSYYIEKEHAEHREHNSHIPDEDMPTEFLFQNVRNKKYFWGDGDKTLFWNEKANRHVPRD
;
A
#
# COMPACT_ATOMS: atom_id res chain seq x y z
N MET A 1 -34.41 19.60 -76.24
CA MET A 1 -34.43 18.16 -75.98
C MET A 1 -33.25 17.80 -75.09
N PHE A 2 -33.56 17.20 -73.94
CA PHE A 2 -32.82 16.26 -73.07
C PHE A 2 -31.31 16.36 -72.77
N ARG A 3 -31.05 16.29 -71.46
CA ARG A 3 -29.80 16.26 -70.67
C ARG A 3 -28.79 15.18 -71.09
N LEU A 4 -27.51 15.43 -70.79
CA LEU A 4 -26.58 14.38 -70.35
C LEU A 4 -25.74 14.86 -69.15
N ALA A 5 -25.76 14.05 -68.11
CA ALA A 5 -25.27 14.33 -66.77
C ALA A 5 -23.76 14.09 -66.65
N THR A 6 -23.09 14.96 -65.90
CA THR A 6 -21.71 14.82 -65.46
C THR A 6 -21.59 13.75 -64.38
N ARG A 7 -20.70 12.77 -64.58
CA ARG A 7 -20.14 11.96 -63.48
C ARG A 7 -18.62 12.03 -63.54
N SER A 8 -18.05 12.80 -62.61
CA SER A 8 -16.62 12.79 -62.32
C SER A 8 -16.33 11.69 -61.30
N THR A 9 -15.63 10.65 -61.73
CA THR A 9 -15.10 9.59 -60.85
C THR A 9 -13.87 10.12 -60.12
N ARG A 10 -13.98 10.34 -58.80
CA ARG A 10 -12.82 10.55 -57.92
C ARG A 10 -12.14 9.19 -57.69
N VAL A 11 -10.98 8.99 -58.31
CA VAL A 11 -10.08 7.89 -57.95
C VAL A 11 -9.28 8.34 -56.72
N MET A 12 -9.52 7.69 -55.58
CA MET A 12 -8.80 7.96 -54.33
C MET A 12 -7.45 7.25 -54.38
N GLY A 13 -6.39 7.97 -54.77
CA GLY A 13 -5.02 7.47 -54.72
C GLY A 13 -4.58 7.23 -53.27
N LEU A 14 -4.37 5.97 -52.92
CA LEU A 14 -4.00 5.47 -51.59
C LEU A 14 -2.48 5.27 -51.44
N THR A 15 -1.66 6.20 -51.94
CA THR A 15 -0.20 6.06 -51.88
C THR A 15 0.46 7.38 -51.51
N GLY A 16 1.08 7.43 -50.33
CA GLY A 16 2.05 8.47 -49.98
C GLY A 16 1.72 9.33 -48.75
N ARG A 17 1.45 8.73 -47.59
CA ARG A 17 1.45 9.44 -46.29
C ARG A 17 2.30 8.71 -45.26
N ARG A 18 3.56 8.40 -45.59
CA ARG A 18 4.49 7.80 -44.63
C ARG A 18 5.89 8.42 -44.68
N MET A 19 6.04 9.73 -44.87
CA MET A 19 7.36 10.39 -44.74
C MET A 19 7.22 11.87 -44.33
N ALA A 20 6.65 12.14 -43.15
CA ALA A 20 6.64 13.49 -42.57
C ALA A 20 6.58 13.46 -41.03
N SER A 21 7.29 12.55 -40.37
CA SER A 21 7.32 12.49 -38.90
C SER A 21 8.61 13.03 -38.28
N THR A 22 9.53 13.57 -39.08
CA THR A 22 10.78 14.20 -38.61
C THR A 22 10.79 15.71 -38.72
N GLU A 23 9.67 16.34 -39.08
CA GLU A 23 9.48 17.74 -38.72
C GLU A 23 8.99 17.74 -37.28
N VAL A 24 9.83 18.23 -36.36
CA VAL A 24 9.37 18.65 -35.04
C VAL A 24 8.23 19.62 -35.31
N ALA A 25 6.99 19.12 -35.20
CA ALA A 25 5.80 19.94 -35.39
C ALA A 25 6.03 21.21 -34.56
N PRO A 26 5.95 22.42 -35.17
CA PRO A 26 6.24 23.66 -34.47
C PRO A 26 5.43 23.61 -33.20
N VAL A 27 6.15 23.58 -32.06
CA VAL A 27 5.61 23.34 -30.72
C VAL A 27 4.24 23.96 -30.69
N TYR A 28 3.21 23.11 -30.68
CA TYR A 28 1.82 23.53 -30.76
C TYR A 28 1.71 24.78 -29.90
N GLN A 29 1.41 25.93 -30.54
CA GLN A 29 0.81 27.07 -29.86
C GLN A 29 -0.52 26.56 -29.32
N ASN A 30 -0.45 25.81 -28.23
CA ASN A 30 -1.58 25.35 -27.49
C ASN A 30 -2.08 26.65 -26.85
N LYS A 31 -3.01 27.35 -27.52
CA LYS A 31 -3.57 28.65 -27.09
C LYS A 31 -4.20 28.59 -25.68
N ARG A 32 -4.24 27.40 -25.07
CA ARG A 32 -4.63 27.13 -23.69
C ARG A 32 -3.54 27.45 -22.67
N PHE A 33 -2.27 27.45 -23.06
CA PHE A 33 -1.13 27.76 -22.20
C PHE A 33 -0.24 28.79 -22.87
N VAL A 34 -0.54 30.06 -22.60
CA VAL A 34 0.32 31.19 -22.99
C VAL A 34 1.37 31.36 -21.89
N PRO A 35 2.69 31.35 -22.21
CA PRO A 35 3.73 31.62 -21.22
C PRO A 35 3.49 32.96 -20.53
N ASN A 36 3.38 32.94 -19.21
CA ASN A 36 3.14 34.14 -18.40
C ASN A 36 4.26 34.27 -17.35
N GLU A 37 5.17 35.20 -17.58
CA GLU A 37 6.33 35.43 -16.72
C GLU A 37 5.94 35.91 -15.31
N ALA A 38 4.86 36.69 -15.17
CA ALA A 38 4.38 37.16 -13.88
C ALA A 38 3.88 35.99 -13.02
N LYS A 39 3.13 35.05 -13.61
CA LYS A 39 2.69 33.82 -12.93
C LYS A 39 3.83 32.86 -12.62
N ALA A 40 4.86 32.84 -13.46
CA ALA A 40 6.06 32.06 -13.18
C ALA A 40 6.83 32.60 -11.97
N LYS A 41 6.97 33.93 -11.83
CA LYS A 41 7.59 34.57 -10.66
C LYS A 41 6.80 34.34 -9.38
N GLU A 42 5.48 34.53 -9.42
CA GLU A 42 4.58 34.23 -8.28
C GLU A 42 4.74 32.77 -7.82
N PHE A 43 4.80 31.82 -8.76
CA PHE A 43 5.04 30.42 -8.43
C PHE A 43 6.43 30.20 -7.79
N GLN A 44 7.49 30.79 -8.33
CA GLN A 44 8.84 30.69 -7.76
C GLN A 44 8.88 31.22 -6.31
N GLU A 45 8.27 32.38 -6.06
CA GLU A 45 8.17 32.97 -4.72
C GLU A 45 7.39 32.06 -3.76
N THR A 46 6.25 31.50 -4.19
CA THR A 46 5.50 30.56 -3.35
C THR A 46 6.26 29.26 -3.07
N TYR A 47 7.05 28.79 -4.03
CA TYR A 47 7.86 27.59 -3.88
C TYR A 47 8.99 27.82 -2.86
N GLU A 48 9.70 28.95 -2.97
CA GLU A 48 10.74 29.34 -2.02
C GLU A 48 10.17 29.49 -0.60
N HIS A 49 9.04 30.19 -0.45
CA HIS A 49 8.35 30.32 0.82
C HIS A 49 7.93 28.95 1.41
N THR A 50 7.43 28.05 0.56
CA THR A 50 7.06 26.69 0.98
C THR A 50 8.29 25.91 1.45
N LYS A 51 9.42 26.05 0.76
CA LYS A 51 10.68 25.39 1.12
C LYS A 51 11.20 25.90 2.46
N GLU A 52 11.16 27.20 2.71
CA GLU A 52 11.55 27.80 3.98
C GLU A 52 10.63 27.34 5.13
N HIS A 53 9.31 27.32 4.89
CA HIS A 53 8.34 26.82 5.86
C HIS A 53 8.56 25.32 6.18
N ALA A 54 8.86 24.51 5.16
CA ALA A 54 9.19 23.09 5.32
C ALA A 54 10.44 22.88 6.18
N ASN A 55 11.48 23.71 6.01
CA ASN A 55 12.69 23.63 6.83
C ASN A 55 12.40 23.93 8.30
N SER A 56 11.57 24.95 8.58
CA SER A 56 11.17 25.30 9.95
C SER A 56 10.35 24.19 10.61
N THR A 57 9.33 23.70 9.90
CA THR A 57 8.43 22.65 10.41
C THR A 57 9.15 21.31 10.58
N PHE A 58 10.09 20.97 9.71
CA PHE A 58 10.92 19.77 9.85
C PHE A 58 11.69 19.74 11.18
N GLY A 59 12.31 20.86 11.57
CA GLY A 59 13.03 20.97 12.83
C GLY A 59 12.15 20.68 14.04
N LEU A 60 10.93 21.24 14.04
CA LEU A 60 9.91 20.98 15.08
C LEU A 60 9.56 19.50 15.17
N TRP A 61 9.18 18.87 14.05
CA TRP A 61 8.74 17.47 14.03
C TRP A 61 9.86 16.49 14.36
N LYS A 62 11.10 16.76 13.93
CA LYS A 62 12.28 15.99 14.32
C LYS A 62 12.46 16.02 15.84
N ASN A 63 12.31 17.19 16.46
CA ASN A 63 12.46 17.34 17.90
C ASN A 63 11.33 16.63 18.66
N ILE A 64 10.07 16.75 18.23
CA ILE A 64 8.96 16.00 18.85
C ILE A 64 9.22 14.49 18.76
N SER A 65 9.62 14.00 17.59
CA SER A 65 9.88 12.57 17.38
C SER A 65 10.98 12.04 18.31
N ILE A 66 12.06 12.79 18.48
CA ILE A 66 13.19 12.35 19.33
C ILE A 66 12.88 12.56 20.81
N TRP A 67 12.36 13.72 21.19
CA TRP A 67 12.24 14.11 22.60
C TRP A 67 10.95 13.65 23.27
N VAL A 68 9.91 13.34 22.49
CA VAL A 68 8.63 12.86 23.03
C VAL A 68 8.42 11.40 22.69
N CYS A 69 8.52 11.03 21.41
CA CYS A 69 8.20 9.66 21.00
C CYS A 69 9.22 8.65 21.52
N VAL A 70 10.53 8.94 21.51
CA VAL A 70 11.54 7.99 22.03
C VAL A 70 11.34 7.71 23.52
N PRO A 71 11.19 8.70 24.42
CA PRO A 71 10.88 8.40 25.83
C PRO A 71 9.57 7.66 26.02
N ALA A 72 8.52 7.99 25.26
CA ALA A 72 7.23 7.30 25.33
C ALA A 72 7.33 5.83 24.90
N LEU A 73 8.12 5.54 23.85
CA LEU A 73 8.39 4.18 23.40
C LEU A 73 9.21 3.40 24.43
N ILE A 74 10.19 4.02 25.08
CA ILE A 74 10.96 3.38 26.15
C ILE A 74 10.03 3.03 27.33
N ALA A 75 9.20 3.97 27.77
CA ALA A 75 8.29 3.75 28.89
C ALA A 75 7.28 2.62 28.61
N SER A 76 6.64 2.65 27.43
CA SER A 76 5.72 1.59 27.01
C SER A 76 6.41 0.25 26.75
N GLY A 77 7.65 0.27 26.25
CA GLY A 77 8.49 -0.91 26.06
C GLY A 77 8.83 -1.60 27.38
N ILE A 78 9.18 -0.84 28.42
CA ILE A 78 9.43 -1.37 29.77
C ILE A 78 8.17 -2.02 30.34
N ASN A 79 7.02 -1.35 30.22
CA ASN A 79 5.75 -1.92 30.70
C ASN A 79 5.39 -3.22 29.97
N SER A 80 5.48 -3.23 28.63
CA SER A 80 5.20 -4.42 27.82
C SER A 80 6.17 -5.56 28.12
N TYR A 81 7.44 -5.25 28.40
CA TYR A 81 8.44 -6.25 28.78
C TYR A 81 8.09 -6.98 30.07
N TYR A 82 7.63 -6.27 31.11
CA TYR A 82 7.23 -6.91 32.36
C TYR A 82 6.04 -7.85 32.18
N ILE A 83 5.01 -7.40 31.46
CA ILE A 83 3.82 -8.21 31.16
C ILE A 83 4.20 -9.43 30.31
N GLU A 84 5.07 -9.25 29.31
CA GLU A 84 5.51 -10.34 28.45
C GLU A 84 6.36 -11.37 29.20
N LYS A 85 7.14 -10.94 30.20
CA LYS A 85 7.87 -11.86 31.07
C LYS A 85 6.91 -12.77 31.85
N GLU A 86 5.86 -12.20 32.45
CA GLU A 86 4.82 -12.99 33.13
C GLU A 86 4.10 -13.93 32.15
N HIS A 87 3.79 -13.46 30.94
CA HIS A 87 3.23 -14.32 29.90
C HIS A 87 4.18 -15.44 29.47
N ALA A 88 5.50 -15.20 29.42
CA ALA A 88 6.48 -16.24 29.10
C ALA A 88 6.47 -17.35 30.15
N GLU A 89 6.48 -16.99 31.44
CA GLU A 89 6.40 -17.94 32.56
C GLU A 89 5.06 -18.72 32.53
N HIS A 90 3.94 -18.04 32.28
CA HIS A 90 2.63 -18.72 32.12
C HIS A 90 2.58 -19.67 30.93
N ARG A 91 3.18 -19.30 29.78
CA ARG A 91 3.24 -20.20 28.61
C ARG A 91 4.09 -21.42 28.88
N GLU A 92 5.19 -21.26 29.62
CA GLU A 92 6.01 -22.41 30.04
C GLU A 92 5.21 -23.32 30.95
N HIS A 93 4.54 -22.80 31.98
CA HIS A 93 3.69 -23.60 32.86
C HIS A 93 2.62 -24.37 32.07
N ASN A 94 1.87 -23.69 31.21
CA ASN A 94 0.79 -24.29 30.41
C ASN A 94 1.30 -25.31 29.38
N SER A 95 2.55 -25.22 28.93
CA SER A 95 3.11 -26.17 27.98
C SER A 95 3.37 -27.56 28.57
N HIS A 96 3.51 -27.66 29.90
CA HIS A 96 3.76 -28.93 30.60
C HIS A 96 2.48 -29.62 31.10
N ILE A 97 1.32 -28.96 30.99
CA ILE A 97 0.03 -29.55 31.40
C ILE A 97 -0.34 -30.66 30.40
N PRO A 98 -0.62 -31.89 30.86
CA PRO A 98 -1.10 -32.97 30.00
C PRO A 98 -2.42 -32.62 29.29
N ASP A 99 -2.66 -33.20 28.12
CA ASP A 99 -3.90 -32.94 27.35
C ASP A 99 -5.17 -33.41 28.09
N GLU A 100 -5.06 -34.37 29.01
CA GLU A 100 -6.16 -34.88 29.82
C GLU A 100 -6.64 -33.88 30.88
N ASP A 101 -5.73 -33.04 31.39
CA ASP A 101 -6.01 -32.03 32.41
C ASP A 101 -6.49 -30.71 31.79
N MET A 102 -6.43 -30.58 30.46
CA MET A 102 -6.87 -29.39 29.75
C MET A 102 -8.39 -29.32 29.65
N PRO A 103 -9.00 -28.13 29.74
CA PRO A 103 -10.42 -27.96 29.51
C PRO A 103 -10.83 -28.49 28.13
N THR A 104 -11.92 -29.25 28.09
CA THR A 104 -12.45 -29.80 26.83
C THR A 104 -12.79 -28.68 25.86
N GLU A 105 -12.32 -28.78 24.61
CA GLU A 105 -12.61 -27.81 23.56
C GLU A 105 -14.11 -27.68 23.31
N PHE A 106 -14.63 -26.50 23.04
CA PHE A 106 -16.04 -26.32 22.68
C PHE A 106 -16.29 -26.62 21.20
N LEU A 107 -17.53 -26.96 20.82
CA LEU A 107 -17.91 -27.32 19.43
C LEU A 107 -17.64 -26.23 18.39
N PHE A 108 -17.57 -24.97 18.82
CA PHE A 108 -17.26 -23.83 17.95
C PHE A 108 -15.76 -23.52 17.88
N GLN A 109 -14.94 -24.15 18.73
CA GLN A 109 -13.49 -24.03 18.70
C GLN A 109 -12.91 -25.05 17.72
N ASN A 110 -11.77 -24.72 17.11
CA ASN A 110 -11.05 -25.60 16.19
C ASN A 110 -11.87 -26.27 15.06
N VAL A 111 -12.96 -25.64 14.60
CA VAL A 111 -13.80 -26.19 13.53
C VAL A 111 -13.00 -26.36 12.23
N ARG A 112 -13.13 -27.53 11.58
CA ARG A 112 -12.52 -27.88 10.29
C ARG A 112 -13.56 -28.46 9.32
N ASN A 113 -14.19 -27.61 8.51
CA ASN A 113 -15.12 -28.07 7.46
C ASN A 113 -14.40 -28.72 6.27
N LYS A 114 -13.19 -28.23 5.97
CA LYS A 114 -12.29 -28.76 4.95
C LYS A 114 -10.87 -28.63 5.49
N LYS A 115 -10.05 -29.66 5.26
CA LYS A 115 -8.63 -29.63 5.58
C LYS A 115 -7.93 -28.52 4.80
N TYR A 116 -6.95 -27.87 5.42
CA TYR A 116 -6.06 -26.95 4.73
C TYR A 116 -5.28 -27.68 3.63
N PHE A 117 -4.88 -26.95 2.59
CA PHE A 117 -4.19 -27.54 1.43
C PHE A 117 -2.67 -27.64 1.62
N TRP A 118 -2.16 -27.33 2.81
CA TRP A 118 -0.74 -27.40 3.17
C TRP A 118 -0.55 -28.20 4.46
N GLY A 119 0.69 -28.63 4.70
CA GLY A 119 1.07 -29.32 5.93
C GLY A 119 0.26 -30.61 6.15
N ASP A 120 -0.20 -30.80 7.37
CA ASP A 120 -1.08 -31.90 7.81
C ASP A 120 -2.56 -31.65 7.53
N GLY A 121 -2.90 -30.46 7.02
CA GLY A 121 -4.26 -30.04 6.73
C GLY A 121 -5.06 -29.56 7.95
N ASP A 122 -4.44 -29.46 9.13
CA ASP A 122 -5.12 -29.08 10.38
C ASP A 122 -4.56 -27.80 11.03
N LYS A 123 -3.25 -27.55 10.86
CA LYS A 123 -2.56 -26.41 11.46
C LYS A 123 -2.66 -25.15 10.60
N THR A 124 -2.94 -24.02 11.24
CA THR A 124 -2.94 -22.69 10.62
C THR A 124 -1.52 -22.17 10.38
N LEU A 125 -1.37 -21.07 9.63
CA LEU A 125 -0.06 -20.49 9.31
C LEU A 125 0.73 -20.04 10.56
N PHE A 126 0.03 -19.56 11.59
CA PHE A 126 0.60 -19.13 12.87
C PHE A 126 0.20 -20.09 13.99
N TRP A 127 0.22 -21.39 13.71
CA TRP A 127 -0.04 -22.42 14.71
C TRP A 127 1.13 -22.57 15.67
N ASN A 128 0.89 -22.45 16.97
CA ASN A 128 1.87 -22.73 18.02
C ASN A 128 1.41 -23.95 18.83
N GLU A 129 2.12 -25.07 18.73
CA GLU A 129 1.74 -26.33 19.40
C GLU A 129 1.66 -26.21 20.94
N LYS A 130 2.37 -25.24 21.54
CA LYS A 130 2.32 -25.00 22.99
C LYS A 130 1.06 -24.25 23.43
N ALA A 131 0.45 -23.48 22.54
CA ALA A 131 -0.69 -22.59 22.86
C ALA A 131 -1.99 -23.03 22.17
N ASN A 132 -1.87 -23.54 20.95
CA ASN A 132 -2.97 -24.04 20.14
C ASN A 132 -2.84 -25.56 20.14
N ARG A 133 -3.69 -26.20 20.94
CA ARG A 133 -3.88 -27.65 20.93
C ARG A 133 -5.17 -27.93 20.18
N HIS A 134 -5.19 -29.05 19.47
CA HIS A 134 -6.38 -29.57 18.82
C HIS A 134 -6.40 -31.07 19.06
N VAL A 135 -7.30 -31.52 19.92
CA VAL A 135 -7.53 -32.95 20.16
C VAL A 135 -8.73 -33.35 19.30
N PRO A 136 -8.51 -34.08 18.19
CA PRO A 136 -9.61 -34.57 17.37
C PRO A 136 -10.51 -35.44 18.24
N ARG A 137 -11.81 -35.15 18.29
CA ARG A 137 -12.78 -36.09 18.86
C ARG A 137 -13.26 -37.01 17.75
N ASP A 138 -13.24 -38.30 18.04
CA ASP A 138 -13.86 -39.36 17.23
C ASP A 138 -15.40 -39.22 17.20
#